data_AF-A0A6J6J6J0-F1
#
_entry.id   AF-A0A6J6J6J0-F1
#
_cell.length_a   1.000
_cell.length_b   1.000
_cell.length_c   1.000
_cell.angle_alpha   90.00
_cell.angle_beta   90.00
_cell.angle_gamma   90.00
#
_symmetry.space_group_name_H-M   'P 1'
#
loop_
_entity.id
_entity.type
_entity.pdbx_description
1 polymer ?
#
loop_
_entity_poly.entity_id
_entity_poly.type
_entity_poly.pdbx_seq_one_letter_code
_entity_poly.pdbx_strand_id
1 'polypeptide(L)'
;MNDNWVAEGNADLESVFAYGPESYDAVVLLALASLEAGSVEGVDVAAKLQEVSGGTGDGTKCTTFADCADIIIGGGTADYDGVSGPITFNEVGDPTEASIQVYQYLNDNTSVPYAG
;
A
#
# COMPACT_ATOMS: atom_id res chain seq x y z
N MET A 1 10.03 13.52 14.60
CA MET A 1 9.06 12.58 15.22
C MET A 1 9.78 11.70 16.23
N ASN A 2 10.78 10.91 15.82
CA ASN A 2 11.57 10.07 16.71
C ASN A 2 12.25 10.84 17.85
N ASP A 3 12.92 11.95 17.54
CA ASP A 3 13.64 12.74 18.57
C ASP A 3 12.74 13.23 19.70
N ASN A 4 11.51 13.65 19.38
CA ASN A 4 10.53 14.06 20.38
C ASN A 4 10.03 12.87 21.21
N TRP A 5 9.79 11.72 20.56
CA TRP A 5 9.32 10.49 21.21
C TRP A 5 10.36 9.94 22.21
N VAL A 6 11.63 9.93 21.83
CA VAL A 6 12.75 9.51 22.69
C VAL A 6 12.98 10.51 23.82
N ALA A 7 12.81 11.83 23.57
CA ALA A 7 12.93 12.85 24.62
C ALA A 7 11.88 12.70 25.73
N GLU A 8 10.73 12.08 25.44
CA GLU A 8 9.69 11.74 26.43
C GLU A 8 10.02 10.48 27.25
N GLY A 9 11.16 9.83 27.00
CA GLY A 9 11.64 8.65 27.74
C GLY A 9 11.21 7.31 27.15
N ASN A 10 10.65 7.31 25.93
CA ASN A 10 10.27 6.08 25.24
C ASN A 10 11.45 5.43 24.51
N ALA A 11 11.28 4.16 24.12
CA ALA A 11 12.24 3.48 23.24
C ALA A 11 12.24 4.09 21.82
N ASP A 12 13.38 3.98 21.14
CA ASP A 12 13.56 4.41 19.75
C ASP A 12 12.59 3.70 18.80
N LEU A 13 12.11 4.42 17.79
CA LEU A 13 11.20 3.93 16.75
C LEU A 13 11.92 3.19 15.61
N GLU A 14 13.24 3.01 15.64
CA GLU A 14 14.01 2.33 14.57
C GLU A 14 13.43 0.97 14.13
N SER A 15 12.81 0.22 15.05
CA SER A 15 12.17 -1.07 14.75
C SER A 15 10.64 -1.01 14.65
N VAL A 16 10.06 0.19 14.66
CA VAL A 16 8.61 0.39 14.60
C VAL A 16 8.21 0.63 13.14
N PHE A 17 7.76 -0.44 12.47
CA PHE A 17 7.34 -0.44 11.07
C PHE A 17 5.82 -0.48 10.89
N ALA A 18 5.06 -0.01 11.88
CA ALA A 18 3.61 0.00 11.81
C ALA A 18 3.13 0.73 10.55
N TYR A 19 2.32 0.05 9.74
CA TYR A 19 1.79 0.55 8.46
C TYR A 19 2.84 0.94 7.41
N GLY A 20 4.08 0.47 7.57
CA GLY A 20 5.19 0.74 6.65
C GLY A 20 4.91 0.23 5.22
N PRO A 21 4.58 -1.07 5.06
CA PRO A 21 4.21 -1.63 3.75
C PRO A 21 3.05 -0.89 3.08
N GLU A 22 1.99 -0.59 3.82
CA GLU A 22 0.80 0.11 3.34
C GLU A 22 1.13 1.54 2.89
N SER A 23 1.98 2.25 3.64
CA SER A 23 2.43 3.59 3.29
C SER A 23 3.30 3.58 2.02
N TYR A 24 4.16 2.57 1.88
CA TYR A 24 4.97 2.38 0.68
C TYR A 24 4.08 2.14 -0.54
N ASP A 25 3.12 1.22 -0.43
CA ASP A 25 2.21 0.88 -1.51
C ASP A 25 1.32 2.05 -1.92
N ALA A 26 0.86 2.87 -0.97
CA ALA A 26 0.10 4.08 -1.27
C ALA A 26 0.90 5.05 -2.16
N VAL A 27 2.20 5.22 -1.89
CA VAL A 27 3.07 6.08 -2.71
C VAL A 27 3.30 5.47 -4.09
N VAL A 28 3.52 4.15 -4.17
CA VAL A 28 3.70 3.45 -5.46
C VAL A 28 2.43 3.55 -6.31
N LEU A 29 1.25 3.32 -5.75
CA LEU A 29 -0.03 3.47 -6.44
C LEU A 29 -0.24 4.88 -6.99
N LEU A 30 0.03 5.91 -6.19
CA LEU A 30 -0.06 7.30 -6.64
C LEU A 30 0.90 7.58 -7.80
N ALA A 31 2.13 7.04 -7.74
CA ALA A 31 3.12 7.21 -8.79
C ALA A 31 2.72 6.50 -10.09
N LEU A 32 2.20 5.27 -10.01
CA LEU A 32 1.72 4.51 -11.17
C LEU A 32 0.49 5.16 -11.80
N ALA A 33 -0.48 5.61 -10.98
CA ALA A 33 -1.65 6.32 -11.47
C ALA A 33 -1.27 7.65 -12.15
N SER A 34 -0.28 8.37 -11.62
CA SER A 34 0.25 9.57 -12.25
C SER A 34 0.94 9.28 -13.59
N LEU A 35 1.69 8.18 -13.66
CA LEU A 35 2.36 7.72 -14.88
C LEU A 35 1.35 7.36 -15.96
N GLU A 36 0.34 6.55 -15.62
CA GLU A 36 -0.75 6.14 -16.50
C GLU A 36 -1.59 7.35 -16.97
N ALA A 37 -1.84 8.31 -16.09
CA ALA A 37 -2.54 9.56 -16.45
C ALA A 37 -1.68 10.50 -17.30
N GLY A 38 -0.35 10.38 -17.26
CA GLY A 38 0.57 11.39 -17.79
C GLY A 38 0.41 12.75 -17.10
N SER A 39 -0.06 12.78 -15.86
CA SER A 39 -0.47 13.98 -15.12
C SER A 39 -0.19 13.83 -13.63
N VAL A 40 -0.02 14.95 -12.94
CA VAL A 40 0.10 15.05 -11.48
C VAL A 40 -1.07 15.81 -10.85
N GLU A 41 -2.05 16.20 -11.67
CA GLU A 41 -3.27 16.83 -11.18
C GLU A 41 -4.13 15.80 -10.45
N GLY A 42 -4.58 16.12 -9.23
CA GLY A 42 -5.20 15.12 -8.36
C GLY A 42 -6.45 14.44 -8.96
N VAL A 43 -7.20 15.13 -9.81
CA VAL A 43 -8.38 14.57 -10.49
C VAL A 43 -7.96 13.52 -11.53
N ASP A 44 -6.89 13.76 -12.27
CA ASP A 44 -6.39 12.85 -13.29
C ASP A 44 -5.78 11.60 -12.66
N VAL A 45 -5.01 11.78 -11.58
CA VAL A 45 -4.45 10.67 -10.78
C VAL A 45 -5.56 9.81 -10.20
N ALA A 46 -6.57 10.44 -9.59
CA ALA A 46 -7.70 9.71 -8.99
C ALA A 46 -8.46 8.87 -10.02
N ALA A 47 -8.60 9.34 -11.25
CA ALA A 47 -9.27 8.61 -12.34
C ALA A 47 -8.54 7.32 -12.75
N LYS A 48 -7.25 7.18 -12.41
CA LYS A 48 -6.42 6.02 -12.77
C LYS A 48 -6.17 5.05 -11.62
N LEU A 49 -6.48 5.40 -10.37
CA LEU A 49 -6.22 4.55 -9.20
C LEU A 49 -6.88 3.17 -9.27
N GLN A 50 -8.14 3.10 -9.72
CA GLN A 50 -8.83 1.81 -9.88
C GLN A 50 -8.20 0.93 -10.98
N GLU A 51 -7.72 1.55 -12.06
CA GLU A 51 -7.13 0.83 -13.18
C GLU A 51 -5.76 0.25 -12.78
N VAL A 52 -4.85 1.08 -12.24
CA VAL A 52 -3.49 0.63 -11.87
C VAL A 52 -3.45 -0.33 -10.68
N SER A 53 -4.52 -0.41 -9.89
CA SER A 53 -4.68 -1.40 -8.81
C SER A 53 -5.32 -2.72 -9.28
N GLY A 54 -5.69 -2.83 -10.57
CA GLY A 54 -6.37 -4.00 -11.12
C GLY A 54 -7.87 -4.07 -10.83
N GLY A 55 -8.47 -3.01 -10.28
CA GLY A 55 -9.92 -2.91 -10.08
C GLY A 55 -10.71 -2.82 -11.39
N THR A 56 -10.06 -2.36 -12.45
CA THR A 56 -10.59 -2.28 -13.82
C THR A 56 -9.50 -2.56 -14.87
N GLY A 57 -9.90 -2.76 -16.12
CA GLY A 57 -8.98 -2.77 -17.26
C GLY A 57 -8.22 -4.08 -17.52
N ASP A 58 -8.52 -5.17 -16.78
CA ASP A 58 -7.91 -6.50 -16.93
C ASP A 58 -6.36 -6.45 -16.99
N GLY A 59 -5.77 -5.73 -16.02
CA GLY A 59 -4.34 -5.46 -15.97
C GLY A 59 -3.43 -6.68 -15.80
N THR A 60 -2.15 -6.49 -16.14
CA THR A 60 -1.10 -7.49 -15.93
C THR A 60 -0.51 -7.31 -14.54
N LYS A 61 -0.54 -8.39 -13.74
CA LYS A 61 0.00 -8.40 -12.37
C LYS A 61 1.49 -8.03 -12.34
N CYS A 62 1.83 -7.12 -11.45
CA CYS A 62 3.19 -6.66 -11.18
C CYS A 62 3.33 -6.27 -9.71
N THR A 63 4.54 -6.38 -9.14
CA THR A 63 4.76 -6.22 -7.68
C THR A 63 5.78 -5.15 -7.33
N THR A 64 6.40 -4.53 -8.33
CA THR A 64 7.34 -3.42 -8.13
C THR A 64 6.93 -2.25 -9.01
N PHE A 65 7.27 -1.04 -8.57
CA PHE A 65 7.06 0.16 -9.39
C PHE A 65 7.69 0.00 -10.79
N ALA A 66 8.91 -0.54 -10.87
CA ALA A 66 9.63 -0.66 -12.14
C ALA A 66 8.88 -1.59 -13.12
N ASP A 67 8.46 -2.77 -12.67
CA ASP A 67 7.75 -3.73 -13.52
C ASP A 67 6.40 -3.18 -13.99
N CYS A 68 5.66 -2.51 -13.08
CA CYS A 68 4.38 -1.89 -13.43
C CYS A 68 4.56 -0.69 -14.37
N ALA A 69 5.60 0.12 -14.18
CA ALA A 69 5.91 1.24 -15.05
C ALA A 69 6.28 0.78 -16.45
N ASP A 70 7.04 -0.31 -16.58
CA ASP A 70 7.38 -0.89 -17.89
C ASP A 70 6.12 -1.37 -18.65
N ILE A 71 5.14 -1.93 -17.95
CA ILE A 71 3.84 -2.31 -18.54
C ILE A 71 3.11 -1.06 -19.07
N ILE A 72 2.98 -0.02 -18.24
CA ILE A 72 2.30 1.23 -18.59
C ILE A 72 2.99 1.92 -19.78
N ILE A 73 4.31 2.04 -19.75
CA ILE A 73 5.11 2.65 -20.82
C ILE A 73 5.02 1.83 -22.12
N GLY A 74 4.88 0.51 -22.00
CA GLY A 74 4.61 -0.40 -23.12
C GLY A 74 3.20 -0.27 -23.71
N GLY A 75 2.33 0.53 -23.10
CA GLY A 75 0.93 0.73 -23.51
C GLY A 75 -0.03 -0.35 -22.99
N GLY A 76 0.39 -1.12 -21.98
CA GLY A 76 -0.46 -2.08 -21.28
C GLY A 76 -1.03 -1.52 -19.98
N THR A 77 -1.98 -2.24 -19.40
CA THR A 77 -2.59 -1.91 -18.10
C THR A 77 -1.86 -2.63 -16.98
N ALA A 78 -1.39 -1.91 -15.96
CA ALA A 78 -0.79 -2.51 -14.77
C ALA A 78 -1.87 -2.95 -13.75
N ASP A 79 -1.60 -4.03 -13.04
CA ASP A 79 -2.36 -4.48 -11.86
C ASP A 79 -1.34 -4.64 -10.71
N TYR A 80 -1.17 -3.57 -9.93
CA TYR A 80 -0.18 -3.54 -8.84
C TYR A 80 -0.64 -4.35 -7.63
N ASP A 81 0.17 -5.33 -7.25
CA ASP A 81 0.02 -6.13 -6.04
C ASP A 81 1.19 -5.84 -5.09
N GLY A 82 0.89 -5.15 -3.99
CA GLY A 82 1.87 -4.45 -3.18
C GLY A 82 2.53 -5.31 -2.11
N VAL A 83 3.43 -4.67 -1.36
CA VAL A 83 4.16 -5.33 -0.26
C VAL A 83 3.22 -5.66 0.92
N SER A 84 2.16 -4.87 1.10
CA SER A 84 1.09 -5.12 2.07
C SER A 84 0.09 -6.20 1.64
N GLY A 85 0.23 -6.72 0.41
CA GLY A 85 -0.69 -7.69 -0.21
C GLY A 85 -1.53 -7.06 -1.32
N PRO A 86 -2.62 -7.74 -1.75
CA PRO A 86 -3.49 -7.24 -2.82
C PRO A 86 -4.18 -5.92 -2.45
N ILE A 87 -4.15 -4.95 -3.37
CA ILE A 87 -4.71 -3.59 -3.17
C ILE A 87 -5.73 -3.25 -4.26
N THR A 88 -6.38 -4.26 -4.82
CA THR A 88 -7.42 -4.06 -5.84
C THR A 88 -8.54 -3.19 -5.29
N PHE A 89 -8.79 -2.06 -5.95
CA PHE A 89 -9.87 -1.16 -5.57
C PHE A 89 -11.21 -1.59 -6.17
N ASN A 90 -12.26 -1.53 -5.36
CA ASN A 90 -13.63 -1.70 -5.81
C ASN A 90 -14.18 -0.42 -6.47
N GLU A 91 -15.45 -0.45 -6.89
CA GLU A 91 -16.14 0.66 -7.57
C GLU A 91 -16.16 1.99 -6.79
N VAL A 92 -16.02 1.96 -5.47
CA VAL A 92 -16.00 3.15 -4.61
C VAL A 92 -14.60 3.52 -4.11
N GLY A 93 -13.58 2.76 -4.51
CA GLY A 93 -12.18 3.04 -4.21
C GLY A 93 -11.65 2.37 -2.93
N ASP A 94 -12.37 1.40 -2.36
CA ASP A 94 -11.87 0.65 -1.20
C ASP A 94 -11.02 -0.56 -1.65
N PRO A 95 -9.93 -0.88 -0.95
CA PRO A 95 -9.23 -2.16 -1.11
C PRO A 95 -10.17 -3.34 -0.86
N THR A 96 -10.14 -4.35 -1.72
CA THR A 96 -11.01 -5.54 -1.62
C THR A 96 -10.51 -6.60 -0.67
N GLU A 97 -9.22 -6.57 -0.32
CA GLU A 97 -8.57 -7.56 0.53
C GLU A 97 -7.73 -6.88 1.61
N ALA A 98 -7.74 -7.44 2.81
CA ALA A 98 -6.91 -7.00 3.92
C ALA A 98 -6.67 -8.16 4.89
N SER A 99 -5.49 -8.19 5.50
CA SER A 99 -5.15 -9.16 6.55
C SER A 99 -5.32 -8.53 7.92
N ILE A 100 -6.19 -9.11 8.76
CA ILE A 100 -6.38 -8.68 10.14
C ILE A 100 -5.62 -9.62 11.07
N GLN A 101 -4.61 -9.10 11.77
CA GLN A 101 -3.88 -9.86 12.77
C GLN A 101 -4.68 -9.92 14.08
N VAL A 102 -4.85 -11.13 14.60
CA VAL A 102 -5.47 -11.36 15.92
C VAL A 102 -4.37 -11.40 16.98
N TYR A 103 -4.55 -10.67 18.07
CA TYR A 103 -3.62 -10.61 19.19
C TYR A 103 -4.27 -11.10 20.48
N GLN A 104 -3.50 -11.81 21.31
CA GLN A 104 -3.93 -12.27 22.63
C GLN A 104 -3.14 -11.55 23.72
N TYR A 105 -3.84 -11.06 24.75
CA TYR A 105 -3.23 -10.49 25.95
C TYR A 105 -2.78 -11.60 26.92
N LEU A 106 -1.56 -11.46 27.45
CA LEU A 106 -0.98 -12.31 28.48
C LEU A 106 -1.27 -11.75 29.89
N ASN A 107 -0.99 -12.54 30.93
CA ASN A 107 -1.25 -12.17 32.33
C ASN A 107 -0.48 -10.93 32.80
N ASP A 108 0.61 -10.58 32.14
CA ASP A 108 1.43 -9.40 32.40
C ASP A 108 0.99 -8.17 31.58
N ASN A 109 -0.18 -8.24 30.93
CA ASN A 109 -0.74 -7.20 30.08
C ASN A 109 0.08 -6.90 28.81
N THR A 110 0.97 -7.80 28.41
CA THR A 110 1.60 -7.78 27.07
C THR A 110 0.73 -8.50 26.04
N SER A 111 0.92 -8.23 24.74
CA SER A 111 0.20 -8.91 23.66
C SER A 111 1.15 -9.68 22.75
N VAL A 112 0.67 -10.83 22.24
CA VAL A 112 1.38 -11.65 21.25
C VAL A 112 0.45 -11.98 20.08
N PRO A 113 0.98 -12.20 18.86
CA PRO A 113 0.18 -12.73 17.75
C PRO A 113 -0.48 -14.05 18.14
N TYR A 114 -1.77 -14.18 17.85
CA TYR A 114 -2.53 -15.40 18.08
C TYR A 114 -2.11 -16.48 17.08
N ALA A 115 -1.60 -17.61 17.57
CA ALA A 115 -1.07 -18.69 16.74
C ALA A 115 -2.09 -19.78 16.34
N GLY A 116 -3.35 -19.66 16.77
CA GLY A 116 -4.37 -20.72 16.57
C GLY A 116 -4.47 -21.66 17.75
#